data_AF-A0A1W9LQ93-F1
#
_entry.id   AF-A0A1W9LQ93-F1
#
_cell.length_a   1.000
_cell.length_b   1.000
_cell.length_c   1.000
_cell.angle_alpha   90.00
_cell.angle_beta   90.00
_cell.angle_gamma   90.00
#
_symmetry.space_group_name_H-M   'P 1'
#
loop_
_entity.id
_entity.type
_entity.pdbx_description
1 polymer ?
#
loop_
_entity_poly.entity_id
_entity_poly.type
_entity_poly.pdbx_seq_one_letter_code
_entity_poly.pdbx_strand_id
1 'polypeptide(L)'
;LRDQAAAYSSRLPVGVVGIGGGSAMDLAKAVSLMLTNPGSSAEYQGWDLINTPAVYHVGIPTLSGTGAEVSRTTVLTGPQKKLGINSDYTVFDQVVLDPELIVGAPKEQRFYTGMDCYIHCIESLTGTYLNAFSRAYGEKSLELCRDVFLGNFADADDRLMMASYFGGMSIAYSQVGVCHALSYGLSFVLGLHHGIGNCVAFDYLDEFYPDGVFEFRKMMEKHEISLPRNLTSGLTDEQSEKMTDVALVLEPLWENALGKDWKKIMTRDRIRELYQRM
;
A
#
# COMPACT_ATOMS: atom_id res chain seq x y z
N LEU A 1 19.73 6.57 8.21
CA LEU A 1 20.18 6.66 6.80
C LEU A 1 20.55 8.08 6.40
N ARG A 2 19.66 9.09 6.52
CA ARG A 2 20.03 10.50 6.28
C ARG A 2 21.34 10.88 6.98
N ASP A 3 21.43 10.63 8.29
CA ASP A 3 22.62 11.00 9.07
C ASP A 3 23.88 10.26 8.61
N GLN A 4 23.73 9.03 8.12
CA GLN A 4 24.84 8.26 7.54
C GLN A 4 25.28 8.86 6.21
N ALA A 5 24.34 9.26 5.35
CA ALA A 5 24.62 9.94 4.09
C ALA A 5 25.29 11.32 4.32
N ALA A 6 24.80 12.09 5.30
CA ALA A 6 25.37 13.37 5.69
C ALA A 6 26.76 13.23 6.34
N ALA A 7 27.00 12.15 7.09
CA ALA A 7 28.32 11.85 7.66
C ALA A 7 29.34 11.40 6.60
N TYR A 8 28.86 10.75 5.53
CA TYR A 8 29.72 10.31 4.43
C TYR A 8 30.23 11.46 3.56
N SER A 9 29.41 12.51 3.35
CA SER A 9 29.76 13.65 2.52
C SER A 9 29.10 14.94 3.02
N SER A 10 29.87 16.03 3.07
CA SER A 10 29.34 17.37 3.36
C SER A 10 28.56 18.00 2.21
N ARG A 11 28.59 17.38 1.02
CA ARG A 11 27.77 17.73 -0.14
C ARG A 11 26.58 16.80 -0.23
N LEU A 12 25.42 17.35 -0.60
CA LEU A 12 24.26 16.55 -0.95
C LEU A 12 24.58 15.61 -2.13
N PRO A 13 24.09 14.36 -2.12
CA PRO A 13 24.17 13.52 -3.30
C PRO A 13 23.39 14.16 -4.44
N VAL A 14 23.82 13.94 -5.68
CA VAL A 14 23.09 14.42 -6.86
C VAL A 14 21.86 13.57 -7.17
N GLY A 15 21.75 12.39 -6.56
CA GLY A 15 20.60 11.50 -6.72
C GLY A 15 20.52 10.42 -5.64
N VAL A 16 19.31 9.94 -5.36
CA VAL A 16 19.04 8.78 -4.51
C VAL A 16 18.29 7.73 -5.34
N VAL A 17 18.80 6.50 -5.41
CA VAL A 17 18.19 5.42 -6.19
C VAL A 17 17.63 4.35 -5.26
N GLY A 18 16.33 4.10 -5.31
CA GLY A 18 15.66 3.01 -4.62
C GLY A 18 15.50 1.80 -5.51
N ILE A 19 16.30 0.76 -5.27
CA ILE A 19 16.22 -0.52 -5.99
C ILE A 19 15.63 -1.55 -5.04
N GLY A 20 14.40 -2.00 -5.31
CA GLY A 20 13.73 -2.99 -4.48
C GLY A 20 12.21 -2.94 -4.61
N GLY A 21 11.48 -3.61 -3.72
CA GLY A 21 10.02 -3.45 -3.61
C GLY A 21 9.62 -2.12 -2.94
N GLY A 22 8.33 -1.99 -2.62
CA GLY A 22 7.76 -0.78 -2.01
C GLY A 22 8.54 -0.23 -0.81
N SER A 23 9.00 -1.09 0.10
CA SER A 23 9.78 -0.63 1.27
C SER A 23 11.11 0.03 0.92
N ALA A 24 11.83 -0.45 -0.10
CA ALA A 24 13.08 0.16 -0.53
C ALA A 24 12.84 1.48 -1.28
N MET A 25 11.77 1.54 -2.08
CA MET A 25 11.36 2.76 -2.77
C MET A 25 10.90 3.85 -1.80
N ASP A 26 10.06 3.51 -0.82
CA ASP A 26 9.65 4.43 0.25
C ASP A 26 10.85 4.94 1.04
N LEU A 27 11.80 4.05 1.37
CA LEU A 27 13.03 4.45 2.04
C LEU A 27 13.86 5.45 1.20
N ALA A 28 13.95 5.25 -0.12
CA ALA A 28 14.65 6.17 -1.01
C ALA A 28 13.97 7.55 -1.06
N LYS A 29 12.64 7.60 -1.17
CA LYS A 29 11.84 8.83 -1.08
C LYS A 29 12.04 9.54 0.27
N ALA A 30 11.95 8.80 1.36
CA ALA A 30 12.13 9.38 2.70
C ALA A 30 13.55 9.94 2.87
N VAL A 31 14.58 9.23 2.41
CA VAL A 31 15.96 9.72 2.48
C VAL A 31 16.15 10.96 1.60
N SER A 32 15.63 10.99 0.37
CA SER A 32 15.75 12.15 -0.52
C SER A 32 15.08 13.40 0.05
N LEU A 33 13.92 13.25 0.69
CA LEU A 33 13.20 14.32 1.40
C LEU A 33 13.98 14.81 2.63
N MET A 34 14.45 13.87 3.47
CA MET A 34 15.06 14.22 4.75
C MET A 34 16.48 14.80 4.61
N LEU A 35 17.11 14.67 3.43
CA LEU A 35 18.36 15.34 3.13
C LEU A 35 18.22 16.86 2.97
N THR A 36 17.02 17.35 2.63
CA THR A 36 16.74 18.78 2.42
C THR A 36 15.77 19.37 3.45
N ASN A 37 15.07 18.52 4.21
CA ASN A 37 14.12 18.93 5.24
C ASN A 37 14.64 18.51 6.63
N PRO A 38 14.97 19.46 7.53
CA PRO A 38 15.54 19.17 8.84
C PRO A 38 14.52 18.53 9.79
N GLY A 39 14.97 17.95 10.90
CA GLY A 39 14.10 17.30 11.88
C GLY A 39 13.87 15.81 11.60
N SER A 40 12.99 15.18 12.35
CA SER A 40 12.66 13.76 12.21
C SER A 40 11.64 13.55 11.09
N SER A 41 11.76 12.44 10.35
CA SER A 41 10.72 12.00 9.40
C SER A 41 9.34 11.85 10.04
N ALA A 42 9.27 11.62 11.36
CA ALA A 42 8.00 11.53 12.09
C ALA A 42 7.23 12.86 12.10
N GLU A 43 7.94 14.00 12.04
CA GLU A 43 7.34 15.34 12.01
C GLU A 43 6.63 15.62 10.68
N TYR A 44 6.99 14.87 9.64
CA TYR A 44 6.46 15.01 8.29
C TYR A 44 5.38 13.98 7.94
N GLN A 45 5.03 13.08 8.87
CA GLN A 45 3.96 12.09 8.66
C GLN A 45 2.58 12.75 8.66
N GLY A 46 2.03 12.97 7.47
CA GLY A 46 0.80 13.70 7.24
C GLY A 46 0.66 14.14 5.78
N TRP A 47 -0.05 15.25 5.56
CA TRP A 47 -0.32 15.80 4.24
C TRP A 47 0.31 17.19 4.11
N ASP A 48 1.12 17.36 3.08
CA ASP A 48 1.74 18.62 2.66
C ASP A 48 2.57 19.33 3.74
N LEU A 49 3.32 18.54 4.52
CA LEU A 49 4.19 19.03 5.60
C LEU A 49 5.64 19.27 5.13
N ILE A 50 6.01 18.79 3.94
CA ILE A 50 7.33 18.99 3.35
C ILE A 50 7.39 20.36 2.68
N ASN A 51 8.39 21.16 3.03
CA ASN A 51 8.50 22.54 2.57
C ASN A 51 9.60 22.75 1.51
N THR A 52 10.60 21.87 1.48
CA THR A 52 11.73 21.96 0.55
C THR A 52 11.73 20.77 -0.40
N PRO A 53 11.95 20.97 -1.72
CA PRO A 53 12.07 19.87 -2.67
C PRO A 53 13.07 18.81 -2.23
N ALA A 54 12.77 17.54 -2.52
CA ALA A 54 13.68 16.43 -2.29
C ALA A 54 14.95 16.55 -3.16
N VAL A 55 16.00 15.82 -2.77
CA VAL A 55 17.07 15.48 -3.73
C VAL A 55 16.48 14.67 -4.88
N TYR A 56 16.99 14.84 -6.10
CA TYR A 56 16.60 14.02 -7.25
C TYR A 56 16.60 12.54 -6.89
N HIS A 57 15.55 11.80 -7.24
CA HIS A 57 15.41 10.43 -6.80
C HIS A 57 14.71 9.54 -7.82
N VAL A 58 15.15 8.28 -7.87
CA VAL A 58 14.76 7.29 -8.88
C VAL A 58 14.21 6.04 -8.22
N GLY A 59 13.07 5.56 -8.69
CA GLY A 59 12.47 4.29 -8.27
C GLY A 59 12.73 3.18 -9.30
N ILE A 60 13.21 2.02 -8.85
CA ILE A 60 13.43 0.84 -9.68
C ILE A 60 12.77 -0.37 -8.97
N PRO A 61 11.51 -0.70 -9.29
CA PRO A 61 10.80 -1.79 -8.63
C PRO A 61 11.41 -3.15 -9.00
N THR A 62 11.75 -3.93 -7.98
CA THR A 62 12.11 -5.37 -8.10
C THR A 62 10.99 -6.28 -7.57
N LEU A 63 9.83 -5.69 -7.31
CA LEU A 63 8.59 -6.36 -6.93
C LEU A 63 7.43 -5.45 -7.33
N SER A 64 6.44 -5.98 -8.04
CA SER A 64 5.37 -5.18 -8.63
C SER A 64 4.04 -5.41 -7.91
N GLY A 65 3.39 -4.30 -7.55
CA GLY A 65 2.00 -4.28 -7.09
C GLY A 65 1.67 -3.12 -6.13
N THR A 66 2.67 -2.53 -5.47
CA THR A 66 2.43 -1.47 -4.48
C THR A 66 2.06 -0.13 -5.11
N GLY A 67 2.41 0.13 -6.38
CA GLY A 67 2.26 1.45 -7.02
C GLY A 67 3.12 2.55 -6.38
N ALA A 68 4.12 2.16 -5.57
CA ALA A 68 4.99 3.09 -4.85
C ALA A 68 5.93 3.85 -5.80
N GLU A 69 6.18 3.30 -6.98
CA GLU A 69 6.93 3.92 -8.07
C GLU A 69 6.28 5.21 -8.60
N VAL A 70 4.96 5.40 -8.44
CA VAL A 70 4.23 6.57 -8.93
C VAL A 70 3.53 7.38 -7.84
N SER A 71 3.41 6.82 -6.64
CA SER A 71 2.66 7.46 -5.57
C SER A 71 3.33 8.73 -5.04
N ARG A 72 2.51 9.67 -4.56
CA ARG A 72 2.94 10.88 -3.84
C ARG A 72 3.24 10.65 -2.35
N THR A 73 3.44 9.40 -1.94
CA THR A 73 3.59 9.03 -0.54
C THR A 73 4.79 8.12 -0.33
N THR A 74 5.32 8.16 0.89
CA THR A 74 6.29 7.18 1.41
C THR A 74 5.78 6.73 2.77
N VAL A 75 5.44 5.44 2.91
CA VAL A 75 4.84 4.90 4.13
C VAL A 75 5.92 4.50 5.13
N LEU A 76 5.91 5.13 6.31
CA LEU A 76 6.86 4.85 7.37
C LEU A 76 6.14 4.39 8.64
N THR A 77 6.76 3.45 9.35
CA THR A 77 6.35 3.11 10.72
C THR A 77 7.04 4.10 11.67
N GLY A 78 6.27 5.07 12.16
CA GLY A 78 6.74 6.05 13.14
C GLY A 78 6.52 5.58 14.57
N PRO A 79 7.00 6.34 15.58
CA PRO A 79 6.90 5.98 16.99
C PRO A 79 5.46 5.83 17.50
N GLN A 80 4.51 6.55 16.90
CA GLN A 80 3.12 6.60 17.35
C GLN A 80 2.14 5.90 16.40
N LYS A 81 2.46 5.89 15.10
CA LYS A 81 1.58 5.45 14.03
C LYS A 81 2.37 5.03 12.79
N LYS A 82 1.79 4.14 11.98
CA LYS A 82 2.20 3.92 10.59
C LYS A 82 1.44 4.89 9.69
N LEU A 83 2.14 5.83 9.07
CA LEU A 83 1.54 6.84 8.20
C LEU A 83 2.54 7.32 7.15
N GLY A 84 2.02 7.72 5.99
CA GLY A 84 2.81 8.27 4.90
C GLY A 84 3.23 9.73 5.09
N ILE A 85 4.33 10.11 4.44
CA ILE A 85 4.65 11.51 4.14
C ILE A 85 4.08 11.83 2.76
N ASN A 86 2.93 12.52 2.70
CA ASN A 86 2.24 12.81 1.45
C ASN A 86 2.57 14.22 0.95
N SER A 87 3.30 14.33 -0.16
CA SER A 87 3.73 15.61 -0.75
C SER A 87 4.00 15.46 -2.25
N ASP A 88 3.87 16.54 -3.01
CA ASP A 88 4.29 16.58 -4.41
C ASP A 88 5.81 16.33 -4.52
N TYR A 89 6.58 16.72 -3.51
CA TYR A 89 8.03 16.49 -3.45
C TYR A 89 8.42 15.03 -3.17
N THR A 90 7.45 14.17 -2.84
CA THR A 90 7.67 12.73 -2.58
C THR A 90 7.65 11.88 -3.86
N VAL A 91 7.12 12.43 -4.96
CA VAL A 91 7.02 11.71 -6.24
C VAL A 91 8.42 11.55 -6.84
N PHE A 92 8.76 10.35 -7.32
CA PHE A 92 10.04 10.11 -7.97
C PHE A 92 10.20 10.99 -9.22
N ASP A 93 11.40 11.53 -9.42
CA ASP A 93 11.75 12.27 -10.63
C ASP A 93 11.88 11.35 -11.85
N GLN A 94 12.24 10.07 -11.62
CA GLN A 94 12.38 9.05 -12.65
C GLN A 94 11.98 7.68 -12.11
N VAL A 95 11.40 6.86 -12.97
CA VAL A 95 11.14 5.45 -12.70
C VAL A 95 11.75 4.61 -13.82
N VAL A 96 12.37 3.47 -13.48
CA VAL A 96 12.83 2.48 -14.45
C VAL A 96 12.03 1.21 -14.23
N LEU A 97 11.13 0.91 -15.17
CA LEU A 97 10.29 -0.28 -15.16
C LEU A 97 10.96 -1.36 -16.01
N ASP A 98 11.62 -2.30 -15.35
CA ASP A 98 12.28 -3.46 -15.97
C ASP A 98 11.68 -4.77 -15.42
N PRO A 99 10.78 -5.43 -16.17
CA PRO A 99 10.15 -6.68 -15.75
C PRO A 99 11.13 -7.83 -15.46
N GLU A 100 12.36 -7.79 -15.99
CA GLU A 100 13.36 -8.82 -15.70
C GLU A 100 13.78 -8.80 -14.22
N LEU A 101 13.63 -7.66 -13.54
CA LEU A 101 14.00 -7.49 -12.14
C LEU A 101 12.99 -8.10 -11.15
N ILE A 102 11.80 -8.54 -11.61
CA ILE A 102 10.77 -9.12 -10.74
C ILE A 102 10.66 -10.65 -10.83
N VAL A 103 11.36 -11.27 -11.79
CA VAL A 103 11.30 -12.71 -12.09
C VAL A 103 11.68 -13.57 -10.89
N GLY A 104 12.64 -13.10 -10.07
CA GLY A 104 13.17 -13.83 -8.91
C GLY A 104 12.31 -13.75 -7.63
N ALA A 105 11.16 -13.06 -7.65
CA ALA A 105 10.34 -12.89 -6.46
C ALA A 105 9.75 -14.23 -5.97
N PRO A 106 9.83 -14.57 -4.67
CA PRO A 106 9.19 -15.77 -4.13
C PRO A 106 7.69 -15.79 -4.43
N LYS A 107 7.14 -16.97 -4.77
CA LYS A 107 5.74 -17.18 -5.18
C LYS A 107 4.74 -16.46 -4.26
N GLU A 108 4.85 -16.67 -2.95
CA GLU A 108 3.95 -16.07 -1.96
C GLU A 108 4.09 -14.54 -1.93
N GLN A 109 5.32 -14.02 -1.92
CA GLN A 109 5.56 -12.59 -1.89
C GLN A 109 5.08 -11.89 -3.17
N ARG A 110 5.29 -12.52 -4.33
CA ARG A 110 4.75 -12.09 -5.61
C ARG A 110 3.23 -12.02 -5.57
N PHE A 111 2.58 -13.05 -5.02
CA PHE A 111 1.13 -13.08 -4.88
C PHE A 111 0.65 -11.97 -3.93
N TYR A 112 1.18 -11.89 -2.71
CA TYR A 112 0.76 -10.89 -1.72
C TYR A 112 0.95 -9.46 -2.20
N THR A 113 2.06 -9.16 -2.89
CA THR A 113 2.28 -7.82 -3.44
C THR A 113 1.44 -7.56 -4.67
N GLY A 114 1.22 -8.54 -5.56
CA GLY A 114 0.27 -8.34 -6.66
C GLY A 114 -1.18 -8.19 -6.20
N MET A 115 -1.56 -8.83 -5.10
CA MET A 115 -2.88 -8.66 -4.48
C MET A 115 -3.05 -7.28 -3.84
N ASP A 116 -1.96 -6.62 -3.43
CA ASP A 116 -2.00 -5.20 -3.08
C ASP A 116 -2.60 -4.37 -4.22
N CYS A 117 -2.09 -4.57 -5.44
CA CYS A 117 -2.58 -3.93 -6.65
C CYS A 117 -4.04 -4.30 -6.99
N TYR A 118 -4.38 -5.58 -6.86
CA TYR A 118 -5.74 -6.03 -7.10
C TYR A 118 -6.74 -5.38 -6.14
N ILE A 119 -6.42 -5.39 -4.84
CA ILE A 119 -7.26 -4.82 -3.77
C ILE A 119 -7.36 -3.31 -3.93
N HIS A 120 -6.25 -2.62 -4.25
CA HIS A 120 -6.23 -1.22 -4.64
C HIS A 120 -7.28 -0.90 -5.71
N CYS A 121 -7.36 -1.72 -6.75
CA CYS A 121 -8.34 -1.53 -7.81
C CYS A 121 -9.77 -1.74 -7.31
N ILE A 122 -10.03 -2.79 -6.53
CA ILE A 122 -11.37 -3.05 -5.98
C ILE A 122 -11.84 -1.89 -5.10
N GLU A 123 -11.00 -1.42 -4.19
CA GLU A 123 -11.36 -0.33 -3.28
C GLU A 123 -11.50 1.02 -3.99
N SER A 124 -10.64 1.29 -4.97
CA SER A 124 -10.72 2.51 -5.77
C SER A 124 -12.00 2.52 -6.63
N LEU A 125 -12.29 1.44 -7.34
CA LEU A 125 -13.42 1.36 -8.28
C LEU A 125 -14.80 1.31 -7.60
N THR A 126 -14.84 0.96 -6.32
CA THR A 126 -16.06 0.95 -5.51
C THR A 126 -16.21 2.18 -4.61
N GLY A 127 -15.16 3.00 -4.50
CA GLY A 127 -15.11 4.15 -3.62
C GLY A 127 -15.85 5.40 -4.13
N THR A 128 -16.19 6.28 -3.20
CA THR A 128 -16.88 7.55 -3.47
C THR A 128 -15.95 8.63 -4.04
N TYR A 129 -14.63 8.47 -3.94
CA TYR A 129 -13.63 9.44 -4.44
C TYR A 129 -13.24 9.21 -5.91
N LEU A 130 -13.90 8.26 -6.57
CA LEU A 130 -13.62 7.85 -7.94
C LEU A 130 -13.97 8.94 -8.96
N ASN A 131 -13.11 9.14 -9.95
CA ASN A 131 -13.35 10.00 -11.09
C ASN A 131 -12.96 9.30 -12.40
N ALA A 132 -13.16 9.95 -13.55
CA ALA A 132 -12.91 9.33 -14.85
C ALA A 132 -11.44 8.91 -15.05
N PHE A 133 -10.48 9.68 -14.49
CA PHE A 133 -9.06 9.38 -14.58
C PHE A 133 -8.70 8.14 -13.75
N SER A 134 -9.05 8.15 -12.46
CA SER A 134 -8.75 7.02 -11.58
C SER A 134 -9.51 5.75 -12.00
N ARG A 135 -10.73 5.89 -12.53
CA ARG A 135 -11.48 4.76 -13.12
C ARG A 135 -10.74 4.13 -14.28
N ALA A 136 -10.28 4.90 -15.27
CA ALA A 136 -9.63 4.35 -16.45
C ALA A 136 -8.36 3.54 -16.09
N TYR A 137 -7.55 4.08 -15.18
CA TYR A 137 -6.37 3.37 -14.66
C TYR A 137 -6.73 2.14 -13.83
N GLY A 138 -7.70 2.27 -12.92
CA GLY A 138 -8.14 1.18 -12.06
C GLY A 138 -8.74 0.00 -12.83
N GLU A 139 -9.58 0.27 -13.84
CA GLU A 139 -10.18 -0.77 -14.68
C GLU A 139 -9.11 -1.53 -15.47
N LYS A 140 -8.14 -0.81 -16.06
CA LYS A 140 -7.07 -1.46 -16.81
C LYS A 140 -6.10 -2.22 -15.91
N SER A 141 -5.77 -1.68 -14.73
CA SER A 141 -4.94 -2.39 -13.74
C SER A 141 -5.63 -3.67 -13.26
N LEU A 142 -6.93 -3.62 -12.97
CA LEU A 142 -7.72 -4.79 -12.57
C LEU A 142 -7.75 -5.87 -13.66
N GLU A 143 -7.92 -5.48 -14.93
CA GLU A 143 -7.82 -6.40 -16.07
C GLU A 143 -6.45 -7.10 -16.13
N LEU A 144 -5.36 -6.34 -16.00
CA LEU A 144 -4.00 -6.90 -16.00
C LEU A 144 -3.75 -7.82 -14.80
N CYS A 145 -4.25 -7.48 -13.61
CA CYS A 145 -4.20 -8.36 -12.44
C CYS A 145 -4.94 -9.68 -12.71
N ARG A 146 -6.11 -9.64 -13.37
CA ARG A 146 -6.83 -10.85 -13.77
C ARG A 146 -6.04 -11.67 -14.77
N ASP A 147 -5.40 -11.04 -15.76
CA ASP A 147 -4.53 -11.75 -16.70
C ASP A 147 -3.40 -12.49 -15.99
N VAL A 148 -2.73 -11.82 -15.05
CA VAL A 148 -1.61 -12.39 -14.30
C VAL A 148 -2.06 -13.51 -13.37
N PHE A 149 -3.12 -13.30 -12.60
CA PHE A 149 -3.49 -14.22 -11.52
C PHE A 149 -4.51 -15.26 -11.94
N LEU A 150 -5.38 -15.00 -12.92
CA LEU A 150 -6.37 -15.95 -13.44
C LEU A 150 -6.06 -16.46 -14.85
N GLY A 151 -5.34 -15.69 -15.67
CA GLY A 151 -4.87 -16.10 -16.99
C GLY A 151 -3.58 -16.94 -16.99
N ASN A 152 -3.04 -17.20 -18.17
CA ASN A 152 -1.75 -17.87 -18.37
C ASN A 152 -1.03 -17.23 -19.56
N PHE A 153 -0.43 -16.07 -19.31
CA PHE A 153 0.21 -15.26 -20.33
C PHE A 153 1.73 -15.32 -20.18
N ALA A 154 2.46 -15.40 -21.29
CA ALA A 154 3.92 -15.47 -21.29
C ALA A 154 4.58 -14.15 -20.82
N ASP A 155 3.90 -13.02 -21.01
CA ASP A 155 4.30 -11.67 -20.61
C ASP A 155 3.71 -11.26 -19.24
N ALA A 156 3.47 -12.22 -18.33
CA ALA A 156 2.84 -11.95 -17.04
C ALA A 156 3.64 -10.97 -16.16
N ASP A 157 4.96 -10.92 -16.28
CA ASP A 157 5.82 -9.98 -15.55
C ASP A 157 5.62 -8.54 -16.03
N ASP A 158 5.65 -8.32 -17.34
CA ASP A 158 5.34 -7.03 -17.98
C ASP A 158 3.94 -6.54 -17.58
N ARG A 159 2.94 -7.44 -17.64
CA ARG A 159 1.56 -7.12 -17.24
C ARG A 159 1.46 -6.74 -15.78
N LEU A 160 2.12 -7.48 -14.88
CA LEU A 160 2.07 -7.20 -13.44
C LEU A 160 2.75 -5.86 -13.11
N MET A 161 3.86 -5.54 -13.78
CA MET A 161 4.55 -4.27 -13.60
C MET A 161 3.68 -3.10 -14.08
N MET A 162 3.02 -3.23 -15.22
CA MET A 162 2.07 -2.23 -15.69
C MET A 162 0.81 -2.14 -14.83
N ALA A 163 0.33 -3.26 -14.29
CA ALA A 163 -0.77 -3.28 -13.33
C ALA A 163 -0.41 -2.46 -12.09
N SER A 164 0.79 -2.66 -11.52
CA SER A 164 1.33 -1.89 -10.39
C SER A 164 1.33 -0.39 -10.67
N TYR A 165 1.90 0.00 -11.80
CA TYR A 165 1.98 1.41 -12.22
C TYR A 165 0.58 2.03 -12.38
N PHE A 166 -0.33 1.35 -13.10
CA PHE A 166 -1.70 1.83 -13.28
C PHE A 166 -2.49 1.84 -11.97
N GLY A 167 -2.30 0.87 -11.09
CA GLY A 167 -2.93 0.84 -9.77
C GLY A 167 -2.48 2.01 -8.90
N GLY A 168 -1.19 2.34 -8.92
CA GLY A 168 -0.65 3.53 -8.25
C GLY A 168 -1.22 4.83 -8.81
N MET A 169 -1.34 4.96 -10.14
CA MET A 169 -1.97 6.12 -10.79
C MET A 169 -3.46 6.24 -10.45
N SER A 170 -4.16 5.12 -10.32
CA SER A 170 -5.56 5.08 -9.89
C SER A 170 -5.69 5.70 -8.50
N ILE A 171 -4.92 5.23 -7.51
CA ILE A 171 -5.01 5.70 -6.12
C ILE A 171 -4.50 7.13 -5.96
N ALA A 172 -3.52 7.57 -6.74
CA ALA A 172 -3.05 8.95 -6.71
C ALA A 172 -4.20 9.97 -6.93
N TYR A 173 -5.26 9.56 -7.65
CA TYR A 173 -6.45 10.36 -7.94
C TYR A 173 -7.76 9.70 -7.45
N SER A 174 -7.66 8.77 -6.51
CA SER A 174 -8.80 8.21 -5.76
C SER A 174 -8.36 7.97 -4.32
N GLN A 175 -8.81 6.88 -3.70
CA GLN A 175 -8.41 6.47 -2.37
C GLN A 175 -8.63 4.96 -2.20
N VAL A 176 -7.92 4.37 -1.23
CA VAL A 176 -8.16 2.99 -0.76
C VAL A 176 -9.32 2.93 0.24
N GLY A 177 -9.62 1.77 0.84
CA GLY A 177 -10.86 1.54 1.58
C GLY A 177 -10.74 0.75 2.88
N VAL A 178 -11.75 -0.10 3.14
CA VAL A 178 -11.90 -0.87 4.38
C VAL A 178 -10.74 -1.84 4.60
N CYS A 179 -10.28 -2.51 3.54
CA CYS A 179 -9.17 -3.47 3.60
C CYS A 179 -7.89 -2.79 4.06
N HIS A 180 -7.53 -1.68 3.43
CA HIS A 180 -6.33 -0.94 3.81
C HIS A 180 -6.44 -0.38 5.23
N ALA A 181 -7.61 0.13 5.63
CA ALA A 181 -7.79 0.64 6.98
C ALA A 181 -7.56 -0.43 8.06
N LEU A 182 -8.06 -1.66 7.85
CA LEU A 182 -7.87 -2.78 8.77
C LEU A 182 -6.44 -3.35 8.71
N SER A 183 -5.86 -3.44 7.51
CA SER A 183 -4.49 -3.92 7.31
C SER A 183 -3.45 -3.04 8.01
N TYR A 184 -3.68 -1.72 8.11
CA TYR A 184 -2.80 -0.84 8.87
C TYR A 184 -2.77 -1.20 10.36
N GLY A 185 -3.89 -1.58 10.97
CA GLY A 185 -3.93 -2.06 12.35
C GLY A 185 -3.18 -3.37 12.54
N LEU A 186 -3.42 -4.36 11.66
CA LEU A 186 -2.67 -5.63 11.64
C LEU A 186 -1.16 -5.39 11.54
N SER A 187 -0.75 -4.53 10.61
CA SER A 187 0.66 -4.25 10.38
C SER A 187 1.31 -3.54 11.56
N PHE A 188 0.63 -2.56 12.16
CA PHE A 188 1.19 -1.77 13.25
C PHE A 188 1.34 -2.56 14.56
N VAL A 189 0.35 -3.39 14.91
CA VAL A 189 0.34 -4.09 16.21
C VAL A 189 0.97 -5.48 16.12
N LEU A 190 0.75 -6.21 15.02
CA LEU A 190 1.24 -7.59 14.86
C LEU A 190 2.51 -7.68 14.00
N GLY A 191 2.95 -6.57 13.40
CA GLY A 191 4.12 -6.56 12.53
C GLY A 191 3.90 -7.24 11.18
N LEU A 192 2.65 -7.51 10.78
CA LEU A 192 2.36 -8.09 9.47
C LEU A 192 2.87 -7.17 8.36
N HIS A 193 3.53 -7.76 7.36
CA HIS A 193 3.92 -7.04 6.15
C HIS A 193 2.68 -6.65 5.35
N HIS A 194 2.76 -5.56 4.59
CA HIS A 194 1.58 -4.91 4.00
C HIS A 194 0.76 -5.83 3.09
N GLY A 195 1.38 -6.48 2.10
CA GLY A 195 0.66 -7.33 1.14
C GLY A 195 -0.07 -8.51 1.80
N ILE A 196 0.57 -9.22 2.73
CA ILE A 196 -0.08 -10.32 3.46
C ILE A 196 -1.15 -9.79 4.43
N GLY A 197 -0.92 -8.63 5.07
CA GLY A 197 -1.91 -7.96 5.90
C GLY A 197 -3.17 -7.58 5.10
N ASN A 198 -3.01 -7.07 3.88
CA ASN A 198 -4.12 -6.79 2.97
C ASN A 198 -4.84 -8.08 2.59
N CYS A 199 -4.12 -9.14 2.22
CA CYS A 199 -4.74 -10.43 1.88
C CYS A 199 -5.55 -11.03 3.04
N VAL A 200 -4.99 -10.99 4.27
CA VAL A 200 -5.67 -11.45 5.48
C VAL A 200 -6.93 -10.63 5.72
N ALA A 201 -6.83 -9.29 5.70
CA ALA A 201 -7.99 -8.45 5.91
C ALA A 201 -9.08 -8.69 4.86
N PHE A 202 -8.69 -8.70 3.58
CA PHE A 202 -9.60 -8.82 2.44
C PHE A 202 -10.41 -10.12 2.46
N ASP A 203 -9.83 -11.23 2.92
CA ASP A 203 -10.51 -12.52 3.01
C ASP A 203 -11.71 -12.55 3.99
N TYR A 204 -11.94 -11.49 4.77
CA TYR A 204 -13.10 -11.35 5.67
C TYR A 204 -14.07 -10.24 5.27
N LEU A 205 -13.88 -9.60 4.10
CA LEU A 205 -14.62 -8.42 3.67
C LEU A 205 -15.67 -8.72 2.58
N ASP A 206 -16.22 -9.93 2.54
CA ASP A 206 -17.32 -10.29 1.63
C ASP A 206 -18.51 -9.32 1.71
N GLU A 207 -18.78 -8.76 2.89
CA GLU A 207 -19.85 -7.77 3.10
C GLU A 207 -19.60 -6.48 2.31
N PHE A 208 -18.34 -6.08 2.14
CA PHE A 208 -17.96 -4.82 1.50
C PHE A 208 -17.61 -5.00 0.03
N TYR A 209 -16.95 -6.11 -0.31
CA TYR A 209 -16.36 -6.36 -1.63
C TYR A 209 -16.66 -7.78 -2.14
N PRO A 210 -17.94 -8.21 -2.23
CA PRO A 210 -18.29 -9.63 -2.44
C PRO A 210 -17.66 -10.24 -3.69
N ASP A 211 -17.79 -9.58 -4.84
CA ASP A 211 -17.23 -10.07 -6.11
C ASP A 211 -15.70 -10.08 -6.10
N GLY A 212 -15.09 -9.05 -5.49
CA GLY A 212 -13.64 -8.94 -5.36
C GLY A 212 -13.05 -10.03 -4.47
N VAL A 213 -13.67 -10.30 -3.32
CA VAL A 213 -13.25 -11.36 -2.40
C VAL A 213 -13.44 -12.75 -3.02
N PHE A 214 -14.55 -12.97 -3.73
CA PHE A 214 -14.78 -14.20 -4.46
C PHE A 214 -13.70 -14.47 -5.51
N GLU A 215 -13.36 -13.47 -6.31
CA GLU A 215 -12.32 -13.57 -7.33
C GLU A 215 -10.91 -13.73 -6.71
N PHE A 216 -10.61 -12.98 -5.65
CA PHE A 216 -9.38 -13.14 -4.86
C PHE A 216 -9.19 -14.57 -4.33
N ARG A 217 -10.25 -15.20 -3.79
CA ARG A 217 -10.18 -16.59 -3.32
C ARG A 217 -9.90 -17.59 -4.43
N LYS A 218 -10.43 -17.36 -5.65
CA LYS A 218 -10.07 -18.15 -6.83
C LYS A 218 -8.60 -17.96 -7.23
N MET A 219 -8.09 -16.74 -7.13
CA MET A 219 -6.67 -16.48 -7.34
C MET A 219 -5.83 -17.21 -6.30
N MET A 220 -6.21 -17.19 -5.01
CA MET A 220 -5.51 -17.97 -3.98
C MET A 220 -5.52 -19.46 -4.27
N GLU A 221 -6.67 -20.04 -4.61
CA GLU A 221 -6.82 -21.46 -4.94
C GLU A 221 -5.90 -21.85 -6.11
N LYS A 222 -5.96 -21.10 -7.21
CA LYS A 222 -5.13 -21.36 -8.40
C LYS A 222 -3.63 -21.28 -8.11
N HIS A 223 -3.23 -20.35 -7.25
CA HIS A 223 -1.83 -20.17 -6.87
C HIS A 223 -1.45 -20.95 -5.60
N GLU A 224 -2.33 -21.82 -5.09
CA GLU A 224 -2.09 -22.65 -3.88
C GLU A 224 -1.63 -21.82 -2.68
N ILE A 225 -2.20 -20.63 -2.50
CA ILE A 225 -1.87 -19.72 -1.41
C ILE A 225 -2.73 -20.05 -0.20
N SER A 226 -2.08 -20.21 0.96
CA SER A 226 -2.74 -20.41 2.25
C SER A 226 -2.46 -19.22 3.15
N LEU A 227 -3.51 -18.55 3.61
CA LEU A 227 -3.37 -17.45 4.56
C LEU A 227 -3.26 -17.97 6.01
N PRO A 228 -2.48 -17.31 6.86
CA PRO A 228 -2.51 -17.56 8.29
C PRO A 228 -3.91 -17.28 8.87
N ARG A 229 -4.30 -18.04 9.88
CA ARG A 229 -5.62 -17.97 10.54
C ARG A 229 -5.46 -17.79 12.04
N ASN A 230 -6.48 -17.22 12.69
CA ASN A 230 -6.52 -16.97 14.13
C ASN A 230 -5.39 -16.04 14.58
N LEU A 231 -5.07 -15.03 13.77
CA LEU A 231 -3.99 -14.08 14.05
C LEU A 231 -4.31 -13.20 15.25
N THR A 232 -5.59 -12.97 15.54
CA THR A 232 -6.04 -12.10 16.63
C THR A 232 -6.53 -12.85 17.87
N SER A 233 -6.58 -14.19 17.86
CA SER A 233 -7.22 -14.98 18.93
C SER A 233 -6.54 -14.89 20.30
N GLY A 234 -5.32 -14.34 20.37
CA GLY A 234 -4.54 -14.21 21.60
C GLY A 234 -4.19 -12.76 21.98
N LEU A 235 -4.82 -11.77 21.35
CA LEU A 235 -4.51 -10.37 21.64
C LEU A 235 -5.04 -9.96 23.01
N THR A 236 -4.25 -9.14 23.69
CA THR A 236 -4.75 -8.43 24.87
C THR A 236 -5.80 -7.41 24.46
N ASP A 237 -6.63 -6.98 25.43
CA ASP A 237 -7.57 -5.88 25.20
C ASP A 237 -6.85 -4.60 24.74
N GLU A 238 -5.66 -4.33 25.29
CA GLU A 238 -4.83 -3.19 24.91
C GLU A 238 -4.37 -3.27 23.44
N GLN A 239 -3.91 -4.44 22.98
CA GLN A 239 -3.51 -4.65 21.59
C GLN A 239 -4.71 -4.50 20.64
N SER A 240 -5.84 -5.10 21.00
CA SER A 240 -7.09 -5.02 20.23
C SER A 240 -7.59 -3.57 20.11
N GLU A 241 -7.52 -2.83 21.22
CA GLU A 241 -7.89 -1.41 21.25
C GLU A 241 -6.94 -0.58 20.38
N LYS A 242 -5.63 -0.85 20.47
CA LYS A 242 -4.63 -0.15 19.66
C LYS A 242 -4.81 -0.39 18.16
N MET A 243 -5.12 -1.62 17.74
CA MET A 243 -5.43 -1.94 16.33
C MET A 243 -6.65 -1.16 15.84
N THR A 244 -7.66 -1.05 16.70
CA THR A 244 -8.91 -0.34 16.39
C THR A 244 -8.68 1.16 16.28
N ASP A 245 -7.89 1.75 17.17
CA ASP A 245 -7.50 3.16 17.11
C ASP A 245 -6.74 3.50 15.83
N VAL A 246 -5.77 2.64 15.45
CA VAL A 246 -5.00 2.82 14.21
C VAL A 246 -5.91 2.82 12.99
N ALA A 247 -6.91 1.94 12.94
CA ALA A 247 -7.84 1.89 11.82
C ALA A 247 -8.80 3.10 11.81
N LEU A 248 -9.35 3.49 12.96
CA LEU A 248 -10.35 4.55 13.08
C LEU A 248 -9.85 5.93 12.63
N VAL A 249 -8.57 6.25 12.86
CA VAL A 249 -8.01 7.55 12.49
C VAL A 249 -7.78 7.73 10.99
N LEU A 250 -7.94 6.67 10.19
CA LEU A 250 -7.81 6.68 8.73
C LEU A 250 -9.11 7.15 8.06
N GLU A 251 -9.66 8.29 8.50
CA GLU A 251 -10.97 8.80 8.06
C GLU A 251 -11.14 8.87 6.53
N PRO A 252 -10.15 9.30 5.72
CA PRO A 252 -10.31 9.35 4.27
C PRO A 252 -10.59 7.99 3.62
N LEU A 253 -10.07 6.89 4.19
CA LEU A 253 -10.29 5.54 3.67
C LEU A 253 -11.73 5.09 3.93
N TRP A 254 -12.23 5.37 5.14
CA TRP A 254 -13.60 5.07 5.52
C TRP A 254 -14.63 5.90 4.75
N GLU A 255 -14.36 7.20 4.58
CA GLU A 255 -15.21 8.07 3.78
C GLU A 255 -15.23 7.65 2.31
N ASN A 256 -14.09 7.25 1.75
CA ASN A 256 -14.05 6.71 0.40
C ASN A 256 -14.93 5.47 0.29
N ALA A 257 -14.79 4.50 1.19
CA ALA A 257 -15.52 3.23 1.08
C ALA A 257 -17.02 3.33 1.41
N LEU A 258 -17.41 4.19 2.36
CA LEU A 258 -18.75 4.16 2.98
C LEU A 258 -19.47 5.53 2.99
N GLY A 259 -18.84 6.57 2.46
CA GLY A 259 -19.38 7.92 2.38
C GLY A 259 -19.26 8.71 3.69
N LYS A 260 -19.84 9.92 3.71
CA LYS A 260 -19.69 10.89 4.81
C LYS A 260 -20.23 10.42 6.16
N ASP A 261 -21.19 9.50 6.14
CA ASP A 261 -21.81 8.93 7.34
C ASP A 261 -21.11 7.64 7.83
N TRP A 262 -19.90 7.34 7.34
CA TRP A 262 -19.18 6.10 7.68
C TRP A 262 -19.08 5.83 9.19
N LYS A 263 -18.99 6.87 10.04
CA LYS A 263 -18.90 6.74 11.50
C LYS A 263 -20.13 6.07 12.13
N LYS A 264 -21.28 6.10 11.46
CA LYS A 264 -22.50 5.39 11.89
C LYS A 264 -22.47 3.90 11.49
N ILE A 265 -21.69 3.57 10.46
CA ILE A 265 -21.62 2.24 9.86
C ILE A 265 -20.48 1.45 10.50
N MET A 266 -19.28 2.05 10.59
CA MET A 266 -18.06 1.48 11.17
C MET A 266 -17.80 2.06 12.54
N THR A 267 -18.54 1.54 13.52
CA THR A 267 -18.30 1.82 14.93
C THR A 267 -17.03 1.12 15.41
N ARG A 268 -16.52 1.55 16.57
CA ARG A 268 -15.41 0.88 17.26
C ARG A 268 -15.68 -0.62 17.44
N ASP A 269 -16.87 -0.96 17.91
CA ASP A 269 -17.27 -2.35 18.15
C ASP A 269 -17.25 -3.17 16.87
N ARG A 270 -17.77 -2.61 15.76
CA ARG A 270 -17.76 -3.29 14.47
C ARG A 270 -16.34 -3.54 13.93
N ILE A 271 -15.42 -2.59 14.11
CA ILE A 271 -14.02 -2.78 13.73
C ILE A 271 -13.38 -3.89 14.58
N ARG A 272 -13.67 -3.91 15.90
CA ARG A 272 -13.20 -4.98 16.80
C ARG A 272 -13.73 -6.35 16.39
N GLU A 273 -15.01 -6.45 16.06
CA GLU A 273 -15.64 -7.69 15.56
C GLU A 273 -15.00 -8.20 14.27
N LEU A 274 -14.65 -7.30 13.34
CA LEU A 274 -13.92 -7.68 12.13
C LEU A 274 -12.52 -8.22 12.45
N TYR A 275 -11.78 -7.56 13.35
CA TYR A 275 -10.47 -8.07 13.76
C TYR A 275 -10.57 -9.43 14.44
N GLN A 276 -11.54 -9.65 15.34
CA GLN A 276 -11.73 -10.93 16.05
C GLN A 276 -11.95 -12.14 15.12
N ARG A 277 -12.34 -11.92 13.87
CA ARG A 277 -12.51 -12.98 12.87
C ARG A 277 -11.19 -13.40 12.22
N MET A 278 -10.14 -12.57 12.28
CA MET A 278 -8.84 -12.75 11.62
C MET A 278 -7.87 -13.54 12.50
#